data_AF-A0A522VSZ0-F1
#
_entry.id   AF-A0A522VSZ0-F1
#
_cell.length_a   1.000
_cell.length_b   1.000
_cell.length_c   1.000
_cell.angle_alpha   90.00
_cell.angle_beta   90.00
_cell.angle_gamma   90.00
#
_symmetry.space_group_name_H-M   'P 1'
#
loop_
_entity.id
_entity.type
_entity.pdbx_description
1 polymer ?
#
loop_
_entity_poly.entity_id
_entity_poly.type
_entity_poly.pdbx_seq_one_letter_code
_entity_poly.pdbx_strand_id
1 'polypeptide(L)' 'MTKTPWYHEFKAEIERDARELRAARAERPPERWSYEKAVARTRQFYLDRITGYATCLSITETERDELLKLLEIL' A
#
# COMPACT_ATOMS: atom_id res chain seq x y z
N MET A 1 20.70 10.09 -3.28
CA MET A 1 20.69 8.73 -2.71
C MET A 1 19.81 7.86 -3.59
N THR A 2 20.29 6.69 -3.99
CA THR A 2 19.47 5.66 -4.65
C THR A 2 18.51 5.07 -3.63
N LYS A 3 17.28 4.78 -4.08
CA LYS A 3 16.26 4.17 -3.24
C LYS A 3 16.63 2.72 -2.92
N THR A 4 16.16 2.23 -1.78
CA THR A 4 16.35 0.84 -1.36
C THR A 4 15.55 -0.12 -2.25
N PRO A 5 15.99 -1.38 -2.43
CA PRO A 5 15.19 -2.40 -3.11
C PRO A 5 13.79 -2.55 -2.49
N TRP A 6 13.71 -2.50 -1.16
CA TRP A 6 12.45 -2.57 -0.42
C TRP A 6 11.48 -1.45 -0.78
N TYR A 7 11.96 -0.22 -0.94
CA TYR A 7 11.11 0.89 -1.41
C TYR A 7 10.48 0.56 -2.77
N HIS A 8 11.26 0.04 -3.71
CA HIS A 8 10.76 -0.29 -5.04
C HIS A 8 9.72 -1.42 -5.03
N GLU A 9 9.97 -2.46 -4.23
CA GLU A 9 9.02 -3.56 -4.03
C GLU A 9 7.69 -3.06 -3.45
N PHE A 10 7.73 -2.31 -2.33
CA PHE A 10 6.52 -1.77 -1.72
C PHE A 10 5.75 -0.85 -2.65
N LYS A 11 6.44 0.05 -3.36
CA LYS A 11 5.80 0.94 -4.33
C LYS A 11 5.07 0.15 -5.41
N ALA A 12 5.71 -0.88 -5.98
CA ALA A 12 5.11 -1.72 -7.01
C ALA A 12 3.90 -2.51 -6.49
N GLU A 13 3.99 -3.06 -5.27
CA GLU A 13 2.90 -3.78 -4.62
C GLU A 13 1.69 -2.87 -4.36
N ILE A 14 1.91 -1.69 -3.75
CA ILE A 14 0.85 -0.71 -3.47
C ILE A 14 0.16 -0.26 -4.77
N GLU A 15 0.92 0.05 -5.81
CA GLU A 15 0.37 0.47 -7.10
C GLU A 15 -0.44 -0.63 -7.79
N ARG A 16 0.01 -1.90 -7.69
CA ARG A 16 -0.74 -3.04 -8.20
C ARG A 16 -2.06 -3.20 -7.46
N ASP A 17 -2.02 -3.25 -6.14
CA ASP A 17 -3.22 -3.47 -5.32
C ASP A 17 -4.22 -2.32 -5.49
N ALA A 18 -3.74 -1.07 -5.65
CA ALA A 18 -4.59 0.08 -5.98
C ALA A 18 -5.35 -0.12 -7.30
N ARG A 19 -4.68 -0.67 -8.33
CA ARG A 19 -5.33 -0.98 -9.62
C ARG A 19 -6.36 -2.10 -9.46
N GLU A 20 -6.00 -3.16 -8.75
CA GLU A 20 -6.89 -4.31 -8.53
C GLU A 20 -8.14 -3.93 -7.71
N LEU A 21 -7.98 -3.11 -6.67
CA LEU A 21 -9.09 -2.59 -5.87
C LEU A 21 -10.05 -1.74 -6.72
N ARG A 22 -9.52 -0.85 -7.58
CA ARG A 22 -10.33 -0.05 -8.50
C ARG A 22 -11.08 -0.91 -9.53
N ALA A 23 -10.42 -1.91 -10.09
CA ALA A 23 -11.06 -2.86 -11.01
C ALA A 23 -12.16 -3.67 -10.31
N ALA A 24 -11.88 -4.19 -9.11
CA ALA A 24 -12.85 -4.93 -8.32
C ALA A 24 -14.08 -4.07 -7.95
N ARG A 25 -13.89 -2.76 -7.72
CA ARG A 25 -15.00 -1.82 -7.49
C ARG A 25 -15.95 -1.71 -8.68
N ALA A 26 -15.43 -1.77 -9.91
CA ALA A 26 -16.23 -1.69 -11.12
C ALA A 26 -17.00 -2.99 -11.41
N GLU A 27 -16.43 -4.13 -11.04
CA GLU A 27 -16.95 -5.45 -11.44
C GLU A 27 -17.79 -6.14 -10.35
N ARG A 28 -17.52 -5.88 -9.07
CA ARG A 28 -18.12 -6.66 -7.98
C ARG A 28 -19.39 -6.00 -7.41
N PRO A 29 -20.47 -6.78 -7.24
CA PRO A 29 -21.67 -6.28 -6.58
C PRO A 29 -21.41 -6.03 -5.09
N PRO A 30 -21.96 -4.94 -4.51
CA PRO A 30 -21.70 -4.54 -3.13
C PRO A 30 -22.27 -5.51 -2.08
N GLU A 31 -23.21 -6.40 -2.44
CA GLU A 31 -23.82 -7.32 -1.46
C GLU A 31 -22.85 -8.42 -0.97
N ARG A 32 -21.81 -8.73 -1.74
CA ARG A 32 -20.85 -9.80 -1.41
C ARG A 32 -19.46 -9.27 -1.04
N TRP A 33 -19.23 -7.97 -1.21
CA TRP A 33 -17.91 -7.38 -1.07
C TRP A 33 -18.00 -5.87 -0.85
N SER A 34 -17.18 -5.34 0.05
CA SER A 34 -17.12 -3.91 0.35
C SER A 34 -15.76 -3.35 -0.06
N TYR A 35 -15.78 -2.41 -1.00
CA TYR A 35 -14.59 -1.67 -1.45
C TYR A 35 -13.90 -0.98 -0.27
N GLU A 36 -14.66 -0.28 0.56
CA GLU A 36 -14.13 0.47 1.70
C GLU A 36 -13.43 -0.44 2.71
N LYS A 37 -14.03 -1.59 3.05
CA LYS A 37 -13.38 -2.58 3.93
C LYS A 37 -12.13 -3.17 3.31
N ALA A 38 -12.13 -3.40 1.99
CA ALA A 38 -10.96 -3.89 1.28
C ALA A 38 -9.82 -2.86 1.29
N VAL A 39 -10.12 -1.59 0.96
CA VAL A 39 -9.16 -0.47 1.05
C VAL A 39 -8.60 -0.33 2.46
N ALA A 40 -9.46 -0.30 3.48
CA ALA A 40 -9.02 -0.16 4.87
C ALA A 40 -8.08 -1.28 5.29
N ARG A 41 -8.40 -2.53 4.92
CA ARG A 41 -7.54 -3.69 5.22
C ARG A 41 -6.22 -3.64 4.47
N THR A 42 -6.22 -3.28 3.19
CA THR A 42 -5.00 -3.13 2.39
C THR A 42 -4.12 -2.01 2.94
N ARG A 43 -4.71 -0.86 3.31
CA ARG A 43 -3.99 0.24 3.96
C ARG A 43 -3.34 -0.20 5.26
N GLN A 44 -4.07 -0.89 6.14
CA GLN A 44 -3.52 -1.37 7.41
C GLN A 44 -2.35 -2.35 7.18
N PHE A 45 -2.49 -3.29 6.25
CA PHE A 45 -1.44 -4.26 5.91
C PHE A 45 -0.12 -3.57 5.51
N TYR A 46 -0.18 -2.55 4.64
CA TYR A 46 1.03 -1.82 4.25
C TYR A 46 1.55 -0.90 5.35
N LEU A 47 0.68 -0.26 6.12
CA LEU A 47 1.08 0.58 7.25
C LEU A 47 1.94 -0.20 8.25
N ASP A 48 1.49 -1.42 8.62
CA ASP A 48 2.21 -2.29 9.56
C ASP A 48 3.59 -2.69 8.99
N ARG A 49 3.64 -3.07 7.71
CA ARG A 49 4.90 -3.46 7.04
C ARG A 49 5.86 -2.29 6.91
N ILE A 50 5.42 -1.15 6.38
CA ILE A 50 6.25 0.05 6.23
C ILE A 50 6.83 0.48 7.59
N THR A 51 6.01 0.46 8.65
CA THR A 51 6.45 0.79 10.01
C THR A 51 7.51 -0.18 10.51
N GLY A 52 7.30 -1.49 10.35
CA GLY A 52 8.27 -2.51 10.75
C GLY A 52 9.60 -2.39 10.00
N TYR A 53 9.55 -2.12 8.70
CA TYR A 53 10.74 -1.98 7.85
C TYR A 53 11.51 -0.69 8.12
N ALA A 54 10.82 0.41 8.43
CA ALA A 54 11.45 1.63 8.90
C ALA A 54 12.14 1.40 10.25
N THR A 55 11.50 0.64 11.16
CA THR A 55 12.07 0.32 12.48
C THR A 55 13.36 -0.50 12.38
N CYS A 56 13.45 -1.45 11.44
CA CYS A 56 14.67 -2.22 11.20
C CYS A 56 15.63 -1.58 10.18
N LEU A 57 15.42 -0.30 9.82
CA LEU A 57 16.27 0.48 8.91
C LEU A 57 16.41 -0.12 7.49
N SER A 58 15.44 -0.93 7.06
CA SER A 58 15.39 -1.50 5.70
C SER A 58 14.97 -0.47 4.65
N ILE A 59 14.31 0.60 5.09
CA ILE A 59 13.98 1.80 4.31
C ILE A 59 14.36 3.03 5.14
N THR A 60 14.66 4.13 4.45
CA THR A 60 14.90 5.43 5.08
C THR A 60 13.60 6.10 5.54
N GLU A 61 13.69 7.11 6.41
CA GLU A 61 12.52 7.91 6.82
C GLU A 61 11.84 8.60 5.62
N THR A 62 12.64 9.14 4.70
CA THR A 62 12.11 9.74 3.46
C THR A 62 11.35 8.74 2.61
N GLU A 63 11.86 7.51 2.48
CA GLU A 63 11.18 6.42 1.76
C GLU A 63 9.90 5.98 2.45
N ARG A 64 9.92 5.85 3.78
CA ARG A 64 8.72 5.59 4.59
C ARG A 64 7.65 6.64 4.29
N ASP A 65 7.99 7.91 4.36
CA ASP A 65 7.02 9.01 4.18
C ASP A 65 6.45 9.05 2.76
N GLU A 66 7.27 8.76 1.75
CA GLU A 66 6.81 8.61 0.37
C GLU A 66 5.85 7.42 0.20
N LEU A 67 6.18 6.26 0.79
CA LEU A 67 5.31 5.08 0.74
C LEU A 67 3.99 5.30 1.49
N LEU A 68 4.02 6.00 2.63
CA LEU A 68 2.80 6.33 3.38
C LEU A 68 1.87 7.25 2.58
N LYS A 69 2.41 8.22 1.83
CA LYS A 69 1.62 9.04 0.90
C LYS A 69 0.97 8.22 -0.21
N LEU A 70 1.61 7.14 -0.67
CA LEU A 70 1.00 6.22 -1.64
C LEU A 70 -0.17 5.42 -1.04
N LEU A 71 -0.29 5.30 0.27
CA LEU A 71 -1.46 4.67 0.89
C LEU A 71 -2.68 5.60 0.92
N GLU A 72 -2.50 6.90 0.77
CA GLU A 72 -3.60 7.89 0.70
C GLU A 72 -4.36 7.80 -0.62
N ILE A 73 -3.74 7.27 -1.69
CA ILE A 73 -4.36 7.09 -3.01
C ILE A 73 -5.13 5.76 -3.17
N LEU A 74 -5.12 4.91 -2.14
CA LEU A 74 -5.99 3.71 -2.01
C LEU A 74 -7.40 4.11 -1.58
#